data_AF-A0A9D9CVR2-F1
#
_entry.id   AF-A0A9D9CVR2-F1
#
_cell.length_a   1.000
_cell.length_b   1.000
_cell.length_c   1.000
_cell.angle_alpha   90.00
_cell.angle_beta   90.00
_cell.angle_gamma   90.00
#
_symmetry.space_group_name_H-M   'P 1'
#
loop_
_entity.id
_entity.type
_entity.pdbx_description
1 polymer ?
#
loop_
_entity_poly.entity_id
_entity_poly.type
_entity_poly.pdbx_seq_one_letter_code
_entity_poly.pdbx_strand_id
1 'polypeptide(L)' 'MKVSKNTIVSVSYQLFCGDEGEKEELMEQTKKSQPYKFTCGSGTELEKFEENLMG' A
#
# COMPACT_ATOMS: atom_id res chain seq x y z
N MET A 1 11.93 12.79 -1.91
CA MET A 1 10.59 13.25 -2.33
C MET A 1 9.64 12.80 -1.24
N LYS A 2 8.83 13.71 -0.68
CA LYS A 2 7.90 13.39 0.40
C LYS A 2 6.53 13.07 -0.18
N VAL A 3 5.92 11.96 0.20
CA VAL A 3 4.57 11.61 -0.28
C VAL A 3 3.56 12.36 0.59
N SER A 4 2.62 13.04 -0.07
CA SER A 4 1.58 13.83 0.60
C SER A 4 0.21 13.57 -0.04
N LYS A 5 -0.86 14.04 0.60
CA LYS A 5 -2.22 13.89 0.06
C LYS A 5 -2.32 14.41 -1.37
N ASN A 6 -3.14 13.74 -2.18
CA ASN A 6 -3.36 14.00 -3.61
C ASN A 6 -2.12 13.82 -4.49
N THR A 7 -1.17 12.99 -4.07
CA THR A 7 0.03 12.66 -4.87
C THR A 7 -0.17 11.33 -5.58
N ILE A 8 0.09 11.28 -6.89
CA ILE A 8 0.14 10.01 -7.62
C ILE A 8 1.45 9.31 -7.26
N VAL A 9 1.34 8.08 -6.76
CA VAL A 9 2.49 7.26 -6.36
C VAL A 9 2.50 5.95 -7.14
N SER A 10 3.69 5.37 -7.27
CA SER A 10 3.92 4.08 -7.91
C SER A 10 4.69 3.21 -6.92
N VAL A 11 4.05 2.16 -6.41
CA VAL A 11 4.58 1.37 -5.29
C VAL A 11 4.68 -0.11 -5.63
N SER A 12 5.63 -0.78 -5.01
CA SER A 12 5.69 -2.24 -4.94
C SER A 12 5.51 -2.65 -3.49
N TYR A 13 4.55 -3.53 -3.23
CA TYR A 13 4.16 -3.99 -1.90
C TYR A 13 3.79 -5.47 -1.92
N GLN A 14 3.74 -6.03 -0.72
CA GLN A 14 3.13 -7.31 -0.39
C GLN A 14 2.05 -7.05 0.65
N LEU A 15 0.85 -7.52 0.40
CA LEU A 15 -0.29 -7.45 1.31
C LEU A 15 -0.43 -8.81 1.99
N PHE A 16 -0.28 -8.80 3.31
CA PHE A 16 -0.52 -9.97 4.14
C PHE A 16 -1.80 -9.75 4.95
N CYS A 17 -2.64 -10.78 5.06
CA CYS A 17 -3.84 -10.77 5.90
C CYS A 17 -3.81 -11.97 6.83
N GLY A 18 -4.20 -11.76 8.08
CA GLY A 18 -4.38 -12.80 9.07
C GLY A 18 -5.14 -12.24 10.27
N ASP A 19 -5.86 -13.10 10.97
CA ASP A 19 -6.50 -12.73 12.23
C ASP A 19 -5.47 -12.62 13.36
N GLU A 20 -5.84 -11.93 14.43
CA GLU A 20 -4.95 -11.70 15.58
C GLU A 20 -4.53 -13.03 16.22
N GLY A 21 -3.23 -13.34 16.16
CA GLY A 21 -2.66 -14.58 16.68
C GLY A 21 -2.51 -15.70 15.65
N GLU A 22 -2.95 -15.50 14.41
CA GLU A 22 -2.72 -16.42 13.30
C GLU A 22 -1.52 -16.01 12.44
N LYS A 23 -1.03 -16.95 11.63
CA LYS A 23 0.05 -16.66 10.68
C LYS A 23 -0.54 -15.87 9.51
N GLU A 24 0.01 -14.69 9.25
CA GLU A 24 -0.41 -13.88 8.12
C GLU A 24 -0.15 -14.60 6.78
N GLU A 25 -1.16 -14.58 5.90
CA GLU A 25 -1.10 -15.15 4.56
C GLU A 25 -0.92 -14.05 3.51
N LEU A 26 -0.07 -14.29 2.51
CA LEU A 26 0.12 -13.36 1.39
C LEU A 26 -1.11 -13.36 0.49
N MET A 27 -1.88 -12.28 0.54
CA MET A 27 -3.08 -12.11 -0.28
C MET A 27 -2.76 -11.49 -1.64
N GLU A 28 -1.87 -10.50 -1.66
CA GLU A 28 -1.52 -9.80 -2.89
C GLU A 28 -0.05 -9.39 -2.91
N GLN A 29 0.56 -9.39 -4.09
CA GLN A 29 1.89 -8.86 -4.29
C GLN A 29 2.01 -8.18 -5.65
N THR A 30 2.67 -7.02 -5.65
CA THR A 30 3.05 -6.32 -6.89
C THR A 30 4.53 -6.55 -7.20
N LYS A 31 4.88 -6.58 -8.49
CA LYS A 31 6.27 -6.77 -8.94
C LYS A 31 6.91 -5.41 -9.18
N LYS A 32 8.23 -5.31 -8.99
CA LYS A 32 8.99 -4.09 -9.34
C LYS A 32 8.85 -3.72 -10.82
N SER A 33 8.68 -4.71 -11.70
CA SER A 33 8.46 -4.52 -13.14
C SER A 33 7.05 -4.02 -13.48
N GLN A 34 6.09 -4.18 -12.58
CA GLN A 34 4.70 -3.78 -12.74
C GLN A 34 4.19 -3.23 -11.40
N PRO A 35 4.64 -2.01 -11.02
CA PRO A 35 4.22 -1.39 -9.78
C PRO A 35 2.75 -0.97 -9.87
N TYR A 36 2.09 -0.93 -8.72
CA TYR A 36 0.74 -0.42 -8.61
C TYR A 36 0.76 1.10 -8.52
N LYS A 37 -0.15 1.76 -9.25
CA LYS A 37 -0.25 3.21 -9.31
C LYS A 37 -1.60 3.66 -8.79
N PHE A 38 -1.59 4.55 -7.82
CA PHE A 38 -2.79 5.11 -7.23
C PHE A 38 -2.53 6.53 -6.73
N THR A 39 -3.59 7.21 -6.30
CA THR A 39 -3.52 8.54 -5.71
C THR A 39 -3.50 8.41 -4.19
N CYS A 40 -2.39 8.73 -3.53
CA CYS A 40 -2.30 8.70 -2.08
C CYS A 40 -3.11 9.86 -1.47
N GLY A 41 -3.92 9.59 -0.45
CA GLY A 41 -4.82 10.56 0.18
C GLY A 41 -6.20 10.68 -0.48
N SER A 42 -6.54 9.83 -1.44
CA SER A 42 -7.87 9.80 -2.08
C SER A 42 -8.92 9.05 -1.25
N GLY A 43 -8.49 8.23 -0.29
CA GLY A 43 -9.38 7.34 0.47
C GLY A 43 -9.86 6.12 -0.33
N THR A 44 -9.15 5.77 -1.41
CA THR A 44 -9.44 4.57 -2.20
C THR A 44 -8.71 3.33 -1.68
N GLU A 45 -7.64 3.51 -0.89
CA GLU A 45 -6.87 2.44 -0.27
C GLU A 45 -7.12 2.37 1.25
N LEU A 46 -6.59 1.31 1.88
CA LEU A 46 -6.61 1.17 3.35
C LEU A 46 -5.88 2.34 4.01
N GLU A 47 -6.46 2.92 5.07
CA GLU A 47 -5.89 4.08 5.76
C GLU A 47 -4.44 3.85 6.20
N LYS A 48 -4.17 2.73 6.88
CA LYS A 48 -2.81 2.34 7.30
C LYS A 48 -1.85 2.15 6.12
N PHE A 49 -2.35 1.74 4.96
CA PHE A 49 -1.52 1.59 3.77
C PHE A 49 -1.05 2.96 3.27
N GLU A 50 -1.95 3.95 3.22
CA GLU A 50 -1.60 5.31 2.84
C GLU A 50 -0.69 5.98 3.90
N GLU A 51 -0.98 5.81 5.19
CA GLU A 51 -0.15 6.34 6.28
C GLU A 51 1.30 5.86 6.23
N ASN A 52 1.52 4.59 5.93
CA ASN A 52 2.87 4.02 5.79
C ASN A 52 3.67 4.61 4.62
N LEU A 53 3.00 5.26 3.68
CA LEU A 53 3.63 5.91 2.53
C LEU A 53 3.88 7.40 2.77
N MET A 54 3.06 8.06 3.60
CA MET A 54 3.17 9.48 3.89
C MET A 54 4.40 9.79 4.77
N GLY A 55 5.19 10.81 4.39
CA GLY A 55 6.44 11.21 5.07
C GLY A 55 7.36 12.05 4.19
#